data_AF-A0A5K1DW32-F1
#
_entry.id   AF-A0A5K1DW32-F1
#
_cell.length_a   1.000
_cell.length_b   1.000
_cell.length_c   1.000
_cell.angle_alpha   90.00
_cell.angle_beta   90.00
_cell.angle_gamma   90.00
#
_symmetry.space_group_name_H-M   'P 1'
#
loop_
_entity.id
_entity.type
_entity.pdbx_description
1 polymer ?
#
loop_
_entity_poly.entity_id
_entity_poly.type
_entity_poly.pdbx_seq_one_letter_code
_entity_poly.pdbx_strand_id
1 'polypeptide(L)' 'GTAEVVFSRRSDAIAAVKRYNNVQLDGKPMKIEIIGTNMSTPASIPQVTNGLLGNPN' A
#
# COMPACT_ATOMS: atom_id res chain seq x y z
N GLY A 1 23.18 2.22 7.05
CA GLY A 1 22.16 1.50 7.83
C GLY A 1 21.04 1.07 6.91
N THR A 2 20.03 0.37 7.45
CA THR A 2 18.84 -0.07 6.70
C THR A 2 17.60 0.44 7.44
N ALA A 3 16.57 0.83 6.67
CA ALA A 3 15.29 1.28 7.22
C ALA A 3 14.14 0.73 6.35
N GLU A 4 12.95 0.65 6.93
CA GLU A 4 11.71 0.28 6.25
C GLU A 4 10.74 1.47 6.28
N VAL A 5 10.04 1.69 5.18
CA VAL A 5 9.05 2.77 5.04
C VAL A 5 7.80 2.20 4.40
N VAL A 6 6.64 2.45 5.02
CA VAL A 6 5.34 2.00 4.54
C VAL A 6 4.57 3.17 3.95
N PHE A 7 4.07 3.00 2.72
CA PHE A 7 3.22 3.98 2.06
C PHE A 7 1.78 3.47 1.97
N SER A 8 0.80 4.34 2.23
CA SER A 8 -0.61 3.99 2.06
C SER A 8 -1.00 3.76 0.59
N ARG A 9 -0.27 4.37 -0.35
CA ARG A 9 -0.54 4.25 -1.80
C ARG A 9 0.70 3.73 -2.52
N ARG A 10 0.46 2.77 -3.42
CA ARG A 10 1.51 2.21 -4.29
C ARG A 10 2.19 3.27 -5.16
N SER A 11 1.44 4.27 -5.64
CA SER A 11 1.98 5.38 -6.46
C SER A 11 3.09 6.14 -5.75
N ASP A 12 2.91 6.37 -4.44
CA ASP A 12 3.82 7.18 -3.63
C ASP A 12 5.11 6.41 -3.36
N ALA A 13 5.01 5.10 -3.10
CA ALA A 13 6.18 4.22 -3.02
C ALA A 13 6.99 4.21 -4.33
N ILE A 14 6.32 4.11 -5.48
CA ILE A 14 6.99 4.17 -6.80
C ILE A 14 7.67 5.53 -7.02
N ALA A 15 7.00 6.63 -6.67
CA ALA A 15 7.58 7.96 -6.78
C ALA A 15 8.83 8.12 -5.90
N ALA A 16 8.80 7.58 -4.67
CA ALA A 16 9.94 7.60 -3.76
C ALA A 16 11.14 6.82 -4.33
N VAL A 17 10.93 5.60 -4.86
CA VAL A 17 12.02 4.83 -5.49
C VAL A 17 12.63 5.60 -6.65
N LYS A 18 11.81 6.15 -7.55
CA LYS A 18 12.30 6.97 -8.67
C LYS A 18 13.10 8.18 -8.22
N ARG A 19 12.70 8.80 -7.10
CA ARG A 19 13.30 10.05 -6.62
C ARG A 19 14.61 9.84 -5.87
N TYR A 20 14.72 8.76 -5.10
CA TYR A 20 15.78 8.59 -4.10
C TYR A 20 16.71 7.41 -4.36
N ASN A 21 16.34 6.45 -5.22
CA ASN A 21 17.25 5.38 -5.57
C ASN A 21 18.50 5.94 -6.26
N ASN A 22 19.68 5.43 -5.89
CA ASN A 22 21.01 5.88 -6.29
C ASN A 22 21.40 7.31 -5.87
N VAL A 23 20.57 8.03 -5.10
CA VAL A 23 21.01 9.29 -4.51
C VAL A 23 22.15 9.01 -3.52
N GLN A 24 23.19 9.84 -3.54
CA GLN A 24 24.31 9.68 -2.61
C GLN A 24 23.86 10.01 -1.18
N LEU A 25 24.10 9.07 -0.27
CA LEU A 25 23.97 9.22 1.17
C LEU A 25 25.33 8.90 1.79
N ASP A 26 25.92 9.86 2.49
CA ASP A 26 27.26 9.74 3.10
C ASP A 26 28.35 9.31 2.09
N GLY A 27 28.24 9.78 0.84
CA GLY A 27 29.15 9.45 -0.25
C GLY A 27 28.94 8.06 -0.89
N LYS A 28 27.91 7.31 -0.50
CA LYS A 28 27.54 6.01 -1.10
C LYS A 28 26.16 6.07 -1.75
N PRO A 29 25.93 5.41 -2.90
CA PRO A 29 24.61 5.39 -3.50
C PRO A 29 23.61 4.65 -2.59
N MET A 30 22.47 5.27 -2.33
CA MET A 30 21.34 4.66 -1.64
C MET A 30 20.70 3.61 -2.54
N LYS A 31 20.34 2.45 -1.97
CA LYS A 31 19.57 1.41 -2.66
C LYS A 31 18.17 1.33 -2.05
N ILE A 32 17.14 1.39 -2.88
CA ILE A 32 15.75 1.26 -2.46
C ILE A 32 15.08 0.14 -3.23
N GLU A 33 14.36 -0.74 -2.52
CA GLU A 33 13.60 -1.84 -3.08
C GLU A 33 12.16 -1.79 -2.56
N ILE A 34 11.19 -2.09 -3.42
CA ILE A 34 9.78 -2.22 -3.00
C ILE A 34 9.56 -3.68 -2.60
N ILE A 35 9.33 -3.90 -1.30
CA ILE A 35 9.10 -5.23 -0.75
C ILE A 35 7.58 -5.42 -0.61
N GLY A 36 7.01 -6.29 -1.46
CA GLY A 36 5.61 -6.73 -1.37
C GLY A 36 4.55 -5.70 -1.80
N THR A 37 3.60 -6.12 -2.62
CA THR A 37 2.34 -5.39 -2.82
C THR A 37 1.32 -5.96 -1.83
N ASN A 38 1.41 -5.60 -0.54
CA ASN A 38 0.31 -5.85 0.38
C ASN A 38 -0.84 -4.88 0.04
N MET A 39 -1.52 -5.17 -1.07
CA MET A 39 -2.91 -4.79 -1.21
C MET A 39 -3.66 -5.65 -0.20
N SER A 40 -3.68 -5.24 1.06
CA SER A 40 -4.86 -5.55 1.87
C SER A 40 -6.00 -4.93 1.08
N THR A 41 -6.70 -5.75 0.29
CA THR A 41 -8.03 -5.41 -0.20
C THR A 41 -8.72 -4.78 0.99
N PRO A 42 -9.14 -3.49 0.93
CA PRO A 42 -9.96 -2.97 2.00
C PRO A 42 -11.12 -3.95 2.10
N ALA A 43 -11.29 -4.55 3.28
CA ALA A 43 -12.31 -5.55 3.52
C ALA A 43 -13.58 -5.05 2.83
N SER A 44 -14.05 -5.81 1.84
CA SER A 44 -15.30 -5.52 1.16
C SER A 44 -16.31 -5.30 2.27
N ILE A 45 -16.75 -4.05 2.44
CA ILE A 45 -17.80 -3.73 3.40
C ILE A 45 -18.92 -4.71 3.07
N PRO A 46 -19.34 -5.60 3.99
CA PRO A 46 -20.51 -6.41 3.74
C PRO A 46 -21.62 -5.42 3.45
N GLN A 47 -22.13 -5.42 2.22
CA GLN A 47 -23.31 -4.66 1.88
C GLN A 47 -24.40 -5.20 2.80
N VAL A 48 -24.66 -4.49 3.90
CA VAL A 48 -25.78 -4.78 4.80
C VAL A 48 -27.05 -4.55 3.98
N THR A 49 -27.52 -5.61 3.33
CA THR A 49 -28.89 -5.66 2.78
C THR A 49 -29.83 -5.90 3.96
N ASN A 50 -29.95 -4.89 4.81
CA ASN A 50 -30.94 -4.88 5.88
C ASN A 50 -32.27 -4.41 5.28
N GLY A 51 -33.17 -5.37 5.09
CA GLY A 51 -34.55 -5.17 4.66
C GLY A 51 -34.78 -5.90 3.32
N LEU A 52 -35.62 -6.92 3.21
CA LEU A 52 -36.82 -7.23 3.97
C LEU A 52 -37.09 -8.74 3.85
N LEU A 53 -37.11 -9.40 5.01
CA LEU A 53 -37.86 -10.65 5.20
C LEU A 53 -39.33 -10.32 4.95
N GLY A 54 -39.95 -10.93 3.95
CA GLY A 54 -41.34 -10.69 3.59
C GLY A 54 -41.97 -11.90 2.91
N ASN A 55 -42.01 -13.03 3.60
CA ASN A 55 -43.08 -14.02 3.45
C ASN A 55 -44.00 -13.84 4.66
N PRO A 56 -45.34 -13.92 4.55
CA PRO A 56 -46.00 -15.13 4.05
C PRO A 56 -47.35 -14.94 3.30
N ASN A 57 -47.81 -16.06 2.72
CA ASN A 57 -49.10 -16.43 2.12
C ASN A 57 -49.11 -16.49 0.58
#